data_AF-A0A497GUK7-F1
#
_entry.id   AF-A0A497GUK7-F1
#
_cell.length_a   1.000
_cell.length_b   1.000
_cell.length_c   1.000
_cell.angle_alpha   90.00
_cell.angle_beta   90.00
_cell.angle_gamma   90.00
#
_symmetry.space_group_name_H-M   'P 1'
#
loop_
_entity.id
_entity.type
_entity.pdbx_description
1 polymer ?
#
loop_
_entity_poly.entity_id
_entity_poly.type
_entity_poly.pdbx_seq_one_letter_code
_entity_poly.pdbx_strand_id
1 'polypeptide(L)'
;GFHFYYNNHKIIVNDKTVNIILACTGIESMALFFGVTMATKAEFKRNLAAFLVSVPTIYFLNLLRNIFVSLSYGYSWFGENSFYIAHHVISKFLATLALILISLAVFKIIPELLDLLYDVKNEIKAVVVR
;
A
#
# COMPACT_ATOMS: atom_id res chain seq x y z
N GLY A 1 18.17 -17.82 16.91
CA GLY A 1 17.50 -18.17 15.64
C GLY A 1 16.01 -18.05 15.84
N PHE A 2 15.27 -17.56 14.84
CA PHE A 2 13.81 -17.44 14.94
C PHE A 2 13.16 -18.82 14.86
N HIS A 3 12.45 -19.25 15.91
CA HIS A 3 11.74 -20.54 15.95
C HIS A 3 10.31 -20.36 15.42
N PHE A 4 10.15 -20.57 14.11
CA PHE A 4 8.85 -20.58 13.44
C PHE A 4 8.34 -22.02 13.33
N TYR A 5 7.16 -22.31 13.89
CA TYR A 5 6.47 -23.59 13.70
C TYR A 5 5.28 -23.39 12.77
N TYR A 6 5.26 -24.13 11.66
CA TYR A 6 4.19 -24.11 10.66
C TYR A 6 3.31 -25.34 10.82
N ASN A 7 2.03 -25.16 11.18
CA ASN A 7 1.05 -26.24 11.20
C ASN A 7 -0.23 -25.83 10.46
N ASN A 8 -0.43 -26.41 9.26
CA ASN A 8 -1.67 -26.39 8.48
C ASN A 8 -2.43 -25.04 8.39
N HIS A 9 -1.69 -23.91 8.30
CA HIS A 9 -2.13 -22.50 8.18
C HIS A 9 -1.99 -21.61 9.43
N LYS A 10 -1.44 -22.12 10.55
CA LYS A 10 -1.13 -21.30 11.73
C LYS A 10 0.38 -21.17 11.91
N ILE A 11 0.87 -19.93 11.99
CA ILE A 11 2.26 -19.65 12.36
C ILE A 11 2.27 -19.42 13.87
N ILE A 12 3.00 -20.27 14.60
CA ILE A 12 3.16 -20.16 16.05
C ILE A 12 4.51 -19.51 16.30
N VAL A 13 4.49 -18.32 16.93
CA VAL A 13 5.68 -17.60 17.37
C VAL A 13 5.52 -17.36 18.86
N ASN A 14 6.40 -17.96 19.67
CA ASN A 14 6.42 -17.77 21.14
C ASN A 14 5.05 -17.99 21.81
N ASP A 15 4.41 -19.14 21.54
CA ASP A 15 3.07 -19.56 22.02
C ASP A 15 1.88 -18.68 21.57
N LYS A 16 2.08 -17.71 20.68
CA LYS A 16 1.00 -16.93 20.07
C LYS A 16 0.75 -17.37 18.63
N THR A 17 -0.51 -17.60 18.30
CA THR A 17 -0.94 -17.98 16.95
C THR A 17 -1.22 -16.75 16.11
N VAL A 18 -0.38 -16.50 15.11
CA VAL A 18 -0.58 -15.42 14.14
C VAL A 18 -1.23 -16.01 12.89
N ASN A 19 -2.50 -15.71 12.66
CA ASN A 19 -3.12 -15.95 11.36
C ASN A 19 -2.91 -14.71 10.49
N ILE A 20 -2.03 -14.81 9.48
CA ILE A 20 -1.94 -13.79 8.44
C ILE A 20 -3.07 -14.07 7.45
N ILE A 21 -4.27 -13.57 7.77
CA ILE A 21 -5.48 -13.91 7.01
C ILE A 21 -5.53 -13.16 5.67
N LEU A 22 -4.94 -11.96 5.55
CA LEU A 22 -4.94 -11.22 4.28
C LEU A 22 -3.68 -10.37 4.05
N ALA A 23 -2.90 -10.72 3.03
CA ALA A 23 -1.89 -9.85 2.39
C ALA A 23 -2.51 -8.84 1.38
N CYS A 24 -3.85 -8.73 1.35
CA CYS A 24 -4.62 -8.36 0.16
C CYS A 24 -4.72 -6.85 -0.15
N THR A 25 -4.35 -5.95 0.76
CA THR A 25 -4.49 -4.51 0.50
C THR A 25 -3.43 -3.96 -0.46
N GLY A 26 -2.30 -4.67 -0.63
CA GLY A 26 -1.27 -4.27 -1.58
C GLY A 26 -1.73 -4.43 -3.04
N ILE A 27 -2.51 -5.48 -3.33
CA ILE A 27 -2.94 -5.82 -4.69
C ILE A 27 -3.91 -4.77 -5.22
N GLU A 28 -4.82 -4.29 -4.38
CA GLU A 28 -5.75 -3.21 -4.72
C GLU A 28 -5.00 -1.95 -5.18
N SER A 29 -4.04 -1.48 -4.40
CA SER A 29 -3.23 -0.31 -4.74
C SER A 29 -2.37 -0.55 -6.00
N MET A 30 -1.78 -1.74 -6.17
CA MET A 30 -1.03 -2.08 -7.38
C MET A 30 -1.92 -2.08 -8.62
N ALA A 31 -3.13 -2.63 -8.54
CA ALA A 31 -4.09 -2.63 -9.63
C ALA A 31 -4.52 -1.20 -10.00
N LEU A 32 -4.74 -0.32 -9.01
CA LEU A 32 -5.07 1.08 -9.24
C LEU A 32 -3.95 1.81 -9.99
N PHE A 33 -2.71 1.75 -9.49
CA PHE A 33 -1.58 2.44 -10.13
C PHE A 33 -1.24 1.84 -11.50
N PHE A 34 -1.38 0.52 -11.68
CA PHE A 34 -1.25 -0.11 -12.99
C PHE A 34 -2.31 0.38 -13.97
N GLY A 35 -3.59 0.40 -13.58
CA GLY A 35 -4.68 0.90 -14.42
C GLY A 35 -4.47 2.35 -14.83
N VAL A 36 -4.08 3.21 -13.88
CA VAL A 36 -3.83 4.63 -14.14
C VAL A 36 -2.64 4.85 -15.08
N THR A 37 -1.51 4.16 -14.86
CA THR A 37 -0.32 4.30 -15.71
C THR A 37 -0.52 3.75 -17.13
N MET A 38 -1.46 2.82 -17.33
CA MET A 38 -1.82 2.31 -18.65
C MET A 38 -2.92 3.13 -19.35
N ALA A 39 -3.79 3.79 -18.58
CA ALA A 39 -4.85 4.64 -19.12
C ALA A 39 -4.32 5.98 -19.67
N THR A 40 -3.16 6.45 -19.19
CA THR A 40 -2.59 7.74 -19.60
C THR A 40 -1.93 7.69 -20.98
N LYS A 41 -2.30 8.63 -21.85
CA LYS A 41 -1.71 8.84 -23.19
C LYS A 41 -0.33 9.51 -23.15
N ALA A 42 0.53 9.16 -22.20
CA ALA A 42 1.89 9.68 -22.13
C ALA A 42 2.87 8.82 -22.93
N GLU A 43 4.08 9.34 -23.18
CA GLU A 43 5.15 8.59 -23.84
C GLU A 43 5.46 7.30 -23.06
N PHE A 44 5.65 6.18 -23.77
CA PHE A 44 5.86 4.86 -23.18
C PHE A 44 6.97 4.82 -22.12
N LYS A 45 8.05 5.60 -22.31
CA LYS A 45 9.15 5.71 -21.34
C LYS A 45 8.70 6.30 -20.00
N ARG A 46 7.82 7.30 -20.02
CA ARG A 46 7.29 7.98 -18.83
C ARG A 46 6.25 7.13 -18.12
N ASN A 47 5.38 6.45 -18.88
CA ASN A 47 4.44 5.46 -18.33
C ASN A 47 5.18 4.30 -17.65
N LEU A 48 6.22 3.76 -18.29
CA LEU A 48 7.03 2.68 -17.71
C LEU A 48 7.78 3.15 -16.45
N ALA A 49 8.34 4.36 -16.46
CA ALA A 49 9.00 4.93 -15.29
C ALA A 49 8.03 5.08 -14.10
N ALA A 50 6.83 5.60 -14.34
CA ALA A 50 5.81 5.75 -13.30
C ALA A 50 5.32 4.39 -12.77
N PHE A 51 5.16 3.40 -13.66
CA PHE A 51 4.84 2.02 -13.26
C PHE A 51 5.92 1.43 -12.35
N LEU A 52 7.19 1.54 -12.75
CA LEU A 52 8.32 0.99 -11.99
C LEU A 52 8.56 1.70 -10.66
N VAL A 53 8.20 2.99 -10.55
CA VAL A 53 8.32 3.74 -9.29
C VAL A 53 7.17 3.41 -8.34
N SER A 54 5.97 3.13 -8.85
CA SER A 54 4.78 2.89 -8.04
C SER A 54 4.61 1.42 -7.65
N VAL A 55 4.38 0.54 -8.62
CA VAL A 55 3.95 -0.85 -8.38
C VAL A 55 4.98 -1.66 -7.56
N PRO A 56 6.27 -1.69 -7.93
CA PRO A 56 7.30 -2.39 -7.15
C PRO A 56 7.47 -1.81 -5.74
N THR A 57 7.40 -0.48 -5.60
CA THR A 57 7.52 0.20 -4.30
C THR A 57 6.34 -0.14 -3.40
N ILE A 58 5.11 -0.11 -3.92
CA ILE A 58 3.90 -0.50 -3.17
C ILE A 58 4.00 -1.95 -2.71
N TYR A 59 4.44 -2.86 -3.59
CA TYR A 59 4.66 -4.25 -3.23
C TYR A 59 5.64 -4.40 -2.07
N PHE A 60 6.81 -3.76 -2.17
CA PHE A 60 7.85 -3.83 -1.16
C PHE A 60 7.39 -3.26 0.19
N LEU A 61 6.75 -2.09 0.19
CA LEU A 61 6.21 -1.47 1.40
C LEU A 61 5.10 -2.32 2.04
N ASN A 62 4.25 -2.95 1.23
CA ASN A 62 3.21 -3.85 1.74
C ASN A 62 3.81 -5.11 2.37
N LEU A 63 4.91 -5.65 1.80
CA LEU A 63 5.65 -6.76 2.40
C LEU A 63 6.25 -6.35 3.74
N LEU A 64 6.92 -5.21 3.81
CA LEU A 64 7.51 -4.69 5.05
C LEU A 64 6.45 -4.47 6.14
N ARG A 65 5.29 -3.91 5.78
CA ARG A 65 4.16 -3.76 6.71
C ARG A 65 3.73 -5.10 7.30
N ASN A 66 3.58 -6.12 6.45
CA ASN A 66 3.13 -7.44 6.90
C ASN A 66 4.15 -8.10 7.84
N ILE A 67 5.45 -7.97 7.53
CA ILE A 67 6.53 -8.43 8.40
C ILE A 67 6.49 -7.69 9.75
N PHE A 68 6.38 -6.36 9.71
CA PHE A 68 6.33 -5.53 10.92
C PHE A 68 5.14 -5.89 11.84
N VAL A 69 3.94 -6.04 11.29
CA VAL A 69 2.76 -6.43 12.07
C VAL A 69 2.92 -7.83 12.67
N SER A 70 3.42 -8.78 11.88
CA SER A 70 3.63 -10.16 12.31
C SER A 70 4.64 -10.24 13.46
N LEU A 71 5.78 -9.57 13.33
CA LEU A 71 6.82 -9.54 14.37
C LEU A 71 6.36 -8.77 15.61
N SER A 72 5.72 -7.61 15.44
CA SER A 72 5.21 -6.82 16.57
C SER A 72 4.20 -7.60 17.40
N TYR A 73 3.34 -8.38 16.74
CA TYR A 73 2.37 -9.24 17.42
C TYR A 73 3.03 -10.46 18.07
N GLY A 74 3.91 -11.17 17.35
CA GLY A 74 4.57 -12.39 17.86
C GLY A 74 5.50 -12.13 19.06
N TYR A 75 6.20 -11.00 19.07
CA TYR A 75 7.08 -10.59 20.16
C TYR A 75 6.43 -9.66 21.18
N SER A 76 5.14 -9.32 21.02
CA SER A 76 4.41 -8.43 21.92
C SER A 76 5.14 -7.09 22.18
N TRP A 77 5.71 -6.47 21.14
CA TRP A 77 6.49 -5.22 21.24
C TRP A 77 5.75 -4.07 21.94
N PHE A 78 4.42 -4.08 21.92
CA PHE A 78 3.56 -3.09 22.57
C PHE A 78 2.57 -3.74 23.58
N GLY A 79 2.93 -4.89 24.17
CA GLY A 79 2.11 -5.59 25.17
C GLY A 79 0.91 -6.33 24.57
N GLU A 80 -0.21 -6.40 25.31
CA GLU A 80 -1.44 -7.07 24.87
C GLU A 80 -2.05 -6.44 23.62
N ASN A 81 -1.89 -5.13 23.46
CA ASN A 81 -2.42 -4.34 22.34
C ASN A 81 -1.46 -4.28 21.14
N SER A 82 -0.43 -5.13 21.09
CA SER A 82 0.59 -5.11 20.03
C SER A 82 0.03 -5.21 18.62
N PHE A 83 -0.98 -6.06 18.42
CA PHE A 83 -1.65 -6.15 17.11
C PHE A 83 -2.37 -4.86 16.76
N TYR A 84 -3.14 -4.30 17.71
CA TYR A 84 -3.90 -3.07 17.49
C TYR A 84 -2.98 -1.90 17.16
N ILE A 85 -1.93 -1.69 17.95
CA ILE A 85 -0.99 -0.58 17.76
C ILE A 85 -0.23 -0.75 16.44
N ALA A 86 0.31 -1.94 16.16
CA ALA A 86 1.05 -2.18 14.94
C ALA A 86 0.16 -2.05 13.68
N HIS A 87 -1.05 -2.60 13.71
CA HIS A 87 -1.92 -2.68 12.53
C HIS A 87 -2.79 -1.44 12.33
N HIS A 88 -3.48 -0.95 13.35
CA HIS A 88 -4.45 0.15 13.23
C HIS A 88 -3.80 1.53 13.34
N VAL A 89 -2.68 1.65 14.05
CA VAL A 89 -2.03 2.95 14.26
C VAL A 89 -0.84 3.10 13.32
N ILE A 90 0.20 2.30 13.53
CA ILE A 90 1.50 2.49 12.87
C ILE A 90 1.40 2.15 11.38
N SER A 91 0.95 0.92 11.06
CA SER A 91 0.90 0.44 9.68
C SER A 91 -0.03 1.26 8.78
N LYS A 92 -1.19 1.68 9.30
CA LYS A 92 -2.12 2.53 8.53
C LYS A 92 -1.53 3.88 8.24
N PHE A 93 -0.95 4.54 9.24
CA PHE A 93 -0.34 5.85 9.06
C PHE A 93 0.82 5.82 8.04
N LEU A 94 1.73 4.85 8.18
CA LEU A 94 2.84 4.65 7.25
C LEU A 94 2.36 4.34 5.83
N ALA A 95 1.35 3.48 5.67
CA ALA A 95 0.80 3.14 4.36
C ALA A 95 0.16 4.36 3.68
N THR A 96 -0.61 5.16 4.41
CA THR A 96 -1.22 6.39 3.88
C THR A 96 -0.15 7.39 3.46
N LEU A 97 0.86 7.62 4.30
CA LEU A 97 1.97 8.53 3.97
C LEU A 97 2.72 8.07 2.72
N ALA A 98 3.02 6.77 2.64
CA ALA A 98 3.68 6.21 1.46
C ALA A 98 2.86 6.39 0.19
N LEU A 99 1.55 6.15 0.23
CA LEU A 99 0.67 6.32 -0.93
C LEU A 99 0.64 7.79 -1.40
N ILE A 100 0.60 8.74 -0.48
CA ILE A 100 0.68 10.18 -0.82
C ILE A 100 1.99 10.48 -1.56
N LEU A 101 3.12 10.01 -1.03
CA LEU A 101 4.43 10.25 -1.65
C LEU A 101 4.55 9.60 -3.04
N ILE A 102 4.06 8.37 -3.19
CA ILE A 102 4.05 7.65 -4.47
C ILE A 102 3.14 8.37 -5.47
N SER A 103 1.95 8.80 -5.04
CA SER A 103 1.03 9.57 -5.89
C SER A 103 1.66 10.86 -6.39
N LEU A 104 2.33 11.62 -5.51
CA LEU A 104 3.04 12.85 -5.88
C LEU A 104 4.19 12.58 -6.86
N ALA A 105 4.93 11.49 -6.65
CA ALA A 105 5.99 11.08 -7.58
C ALA A 105 5.42 10.72 -8.96
N VAL A 106 4.32 9.97 -9.01
CA VAL A 106 3.65 9.59 -10.26
C VAL A 106 3.12 10.82 -11.00
N PHE A 107 2.46 11.76 -10.32
CA PHE A 107 2.00 13.00 -10.95
C PHE A 107 3.14 13.85 -11.52
N LYS A 108 4.32 13.81 -10.89
CA LYS A 108 5.51 14.52 -11.40
C LYS A 108 6.09 13.85 -12.65
N ILE A 109 5.98 12.53 -12.78
CA ILE A 109 6.46 11.77 -13.95
C ILE A 109 5.47 11.87 -15.12
N ILE A 110 4.17 11.87 -14.81
CA ILE A 110 3.06 11.94 -15.78
C ILE A 110 2.16 13.16 -15.47
N PRO A 111 2.57 14.39 -15.85
CA PRO A 111 1.71 15.58 -15.81
C PRO A 111 0.34 15.40 -16.49
N GLU A 112 0.23 14.58 -17.54
CA GLU A 112 -1.06 14.33 -18.22
C GLU A 112 -2.09 13.69 -17.28
N LEU A 113 -1.64 12.94 -16.27
CA LEU A 113 -2.52 12.41 -15.24
C LEU A 113 -3.08 13.53 -14.36
N LEU A 114 -2.27 14.54 -14.08
CA LEU A 114 -2.68 15.69 -13.29
C LEU A 114 -3.71 16.53 -14.05
N ASP A 115 -3.55 16.69 -15.36
CA ASP A 115 -4.52 17.37 -16.23
C ASP A 115 -5.87 16.65 -16.22
N LEU A 116 -5.88 15.32 -16.39
CA LEU A 116 -7.11 14.51 -16.27
C LEU A 116 -7.80 14.67 -14.92
N LEU A 117 -7.03 14.76 -13.83
CA LEU A 117 -7.58 14.98 -12.50
C LEU A 117 -8.21 16.38 -12.36
N TYR A 118 -7.62 17.41 -12.96
CA TYR A 118 -8.20 18.75 -12.96
C TYR A 118 -9.48 18.82 -13.78
N ASP A 119 -9.54 18.14 -14.92
CA ASP A 119 -10.75 18.05 -15.73
C ASP A 119 -11.90 17.40 -14.96
N VAL A 120 -11.65 16.22 -14.38
CA VAL A 120 -12.65 15.51 -13.55
C VAL A 120 -13.10 16.37 -12.36
N LYS A 121 -12.18 17.09 -11.70
CA LYS A 121 -12.52 18.00 -10.60
C LYS A 121 -13.44 19.13 -11.08
N ASN A 122 -13.18 19.71 -12.25
CA ASN A 122 -13.98 20.79 -12.80
C ASN A 122 -15.39 20.29 -13.19
N GLU A 123 -15.49 19.10 -13.77
CA GLU A 123 -16.77 18.46 -14.08
C GLU A 123 -17.57 18.16 -12.80
N ILE A 124 -16.94 17.57 -11.78
CA ILE A 124 -17.60 17.30 -10.49
C ILE A 124 -18.07 18.60 -9.85
N LYS A 125 -17.25 19.65 -9.86
CA LYS A 125 -17.64 20.96 -9.32
C LYS A 125 -18.82 21.55 -10.10
N ALA A 126 -18.83 21.41 -11.43
CA ALA A 126 -19.92 21.89 -12.26
C ALA A 126 -21.24 21.13 -12.02
N VAL A 127 -21.19 19.86 -11.62
CA VAL A 127 -22.37 19.07 -11.25
C VAL A 127 -22.84 19.36 -9.83
N VAL A 128 -21.92 19.47 -8.87
CA VAL A 128 -22.23 19.64 -7.43
C VAL A 128 -22.69 21.05 -7.10
N VAL A 129 -22.18 22.07 -7.81
CA VAL A 129 -22.52 23.49 -7.59
C VAL A 129 -23.73 23.91 -8.45
N ARG A 130 -24.34 22.97 -9.19
CA ARG A 130 -25.58 23.18 -9.93
C ARG A 130 -26.79 22.90 -9.05
#